data_AF-A0A7S4R8M3-F1
#
_entry.id   AF-A0A7S4R8M3-F1
#
_cell.length_a   1.000
_cell.length_b   1.000
_cell.length_c   1.000
_cell.angle_alpha   90.00
_cell.angle_beta   90.00
_cell.angle_gamma   90.00
#
_symmetry.space_group_name_H-M   'P 1'
#
loop_
_entity.id
_entity.type
_entity.pdbx_description
1 polymer ?
#
loop_
_entity_poly.entity_id
_entity_poly.type
_entity_poly.pdbx_seq_one_letter_code
_entity_poly.pdbx_strand_id
1 'polypeptide(L)'
;MKVNNVLTVSTFITVLYCFFHCYCCRCAALVTKTHHLSSSTKQHVAFPNQHNFCCINQNTISFSAKKSTSTKMSMAIKSGHTISCISSSLGNCHHQWERQVITFLAVSMLTLTAAGGFCYEPASAATTYAEDGSNSMRMTFDNGEVRLADPLKLNGDFSSMLLRQPRFLGSGGGGAVYAFVTKDNNDNTQKSIVVKVSWSRSTSSVIKECAILRYMEQYNIRNVETCLNQAPYTEDSKRVMIAMKPLVDDESVSSVSLLQNNDLQELAVRYIIQTMIQMLSANVVTVDVQPLISTKTGNVLFIDMTEAKILEQQSGHFSFLDLALVSNFCSEMLTLIPEPLTSFASNVLLEEIKFGGEHLSEEIYDIIRSQTSFMSQECLDYIDAKIGS
;
A
#
# COMPACT_ATOMS: atom_id res chain seq x y z
N MET A 1 21.25 32.48 -8.68
CA MET A 1 20.80 32.53 -7.26
C MET A 1 19.88 31.34 -7.05
N LYS A 2 20.32 30.33 -6.30
CA LYS A 2 19.50 29.16 -5.91
C LYS A 2 18.96 29.43 -4.51
N VAL A 3 17.65 29.53 -4.37
CA VAL A 3 16.98 29.59 -3.07
C VAL A 3 16.72 28.15 -2.64
N ASN A 4 17.49 27.67 -1.67
CA ASN A 4 17.26 26.38 -1.04
C ASN A 4 16.20 26.56 0.06
N ASN A 5 14.97 26.10 -0.20
CA ASN A 5 13.95 25.94 0.84
C ASN A 5 14.18 24.58 1.52
N VAL A 6 15.05 24.57 2.53
CA VAL A 6 15.11 23.46 3.49
C VAL A 6 14.12 23.77 4.60
N LEU A 7 12.90 23.23 4.49
CA LEU A 7 12.04 23.11 5.67
C LEU A 7 12.63 22.02 6.55
N THR A 8 13.17 22.41 7.70
CA THR A 8 13.64 21.44 8.70
C THR A 8 12.43 20.80 9.38
N VAL A 9 12.55 19.53 9.77
CA VAL A 9 11.53 18.75 10.49
C VAL A 9 10.98 19.51 11.72
N SER A 10 11.81 20.34 12.34
CA SER A 10 11.44 21.25 13.44
C SER A 10 10.34 22.26 13.04
N THR A 11 10.43 22.84 11.84
CA THR A 11 9.43 23.79 11.33
C THR A 11 8.08 23.10 11.08
N PHE A 12 8.10 21.85 10.59
CA PHE A 12 6.89 21.07 10.35
C PHE A 12 6.19 20.68 11.66
N ILE A 13 6.97 20.23 12.66
CA ILE A 13 6.45 19.92 14.01
C ILE A 13 5.88 21.19 14.66
N THR A 14 6.52 22.34 14.49
CA THR A 14 6.03 23.62 15.04
C THR A 14 4.71 24.06 14.40
N VAL A 15 4.56 23.88 13.07
CA VAL A 15 3.29 24.18 12.37
C VAL A 15 2.16 23.26 12.83
N LEU A 16 2.44 21.96 12.99
CA LEU A 16 1.50 20.98 13.55
C LEU A 16 1.09 21.34 14.99
N TYR A 17 2.06 21.70 15.84
CA TYR A 17 1.80 22.08 17.22
C TYR A 17 0.94 23.35 17.30
N CYS A 18 1.21 24.36 16.46
CA CYS A 18 0.41 25.57 16.35
C CYS A 18 -1.02 25.29 15.86
N PHE A 19 -1.18 24.38 14.89
CA PHE A 19 -2.51 23.97 14.39
C PHE A 19 -3.32 23.27 15.48
N PHE A 20 -2.70 22.34 16.22
CA PHE A 20 -3.30 21.63 17.35
C PHE A 20 -3.71 22.59 18.47
N HIS A 21 -2.84 23.54 18.84
CA HIS A 21 -3.12 24.46 19.93
C HIS A 21 -4.25 25.45 19.58
N CYS A 22 -4.30 25.92 18.33
CA CYS A 22 -5.35 26.81 17.85
C CYS A 22 -6.72 26.12 17.78
N TYR A 23 -6.74 24.83 17.44
CA TYR A 23 -7.98 24.03 17.38
C TYR A 23 -8.52 23.67 18.76
N CYS A 24 -7.66 23.24 19.70
CA CYS A 24 -8.05 22.98 21.09
C CYS A 24 -8.61 24.23 21.79
N CYS A 25 -8.04 25.42 21.54
CA CYS A 25 -8.58 26.68 22.07
C CYS A 25 -9.97 27.01 21.52
N ARG A 26 -10.27 26.69 20.25
CA ARG A 26 -11.62 26.87 19.68
C ARG A 26 -12.65 25.92 20.28
N CYS A 27 -12.29 24.66 20.54
CA CYS A 27 -13.19 23.70 21.20
C CYS A 27 -13.44 24.06 22.67
N ALA A 28 -12.43 24.53 23.41
CA ALA A 28 -12.59 25.00 24.79
C ALA A 28 -13.49 26.26 24.90
N ALA A 29 -13.42 27.16 23.90
CA ALA A 29 -14.29 28.35 23.83
C ALA A 29 -15.77 28.01 23.52
N LEU A 30 -16.02 26.91 22.82
CA LEU A 30 -17.37 26.40 22.54
C LEU A 30 -18.02 25.74 23.77
N VAL A 31 -17.22 25.09 24.63
CA VAL A 31 -17.69 24.46 25.88
C VAL A 31 -17.91 25.47 27.01
N THR A 32 -17.12 26.54 27.07
CA THR A 32 -17.29 27.59 28.12
C THR A 32 -18.48 28.51 27.86
N LYS A 33 -18.92 28.69 26.60
CA LYS A 33 -20.11 29.50 26.28
C LYS A 33 -21.45 28.85 26.68
N THR A 34 -21.48 27.56 27.02
CA THR A 34 -22.70 26.85 27.45
C THR A 34 -22.90 26.82 28.96
N HIS A 35 -21.93 27.31 29.75
CA HIS A 35 -22.00 27.32 31.22
C HIS A 35 -21.60 28.67 31.84
N HIS A 36 -22.20 29.79 31.42
CA HIS A 36 -22.24 30.99 32.27
C HIS A 36 -23.37 31.94 31.85
N LEU A 37 -24.51 31.85 32.54
CA LEU A 37 -25.49 32.93 32.64
C LEU A 37 -25.52 33.37 34.10
N SER A 38 -24.72 34.38 34.44
CA SER A 38 -24.96 35.28 35.57
C SER A 38 -23.89 36.36 35.66
N SER A 39 -24.37 37.58 35.82
CA SER A 39 -23.69 38.82 36.20
C SER A 39 -23.04 39.67 35.09
N SER A 40 -23.44 40.93 35.18
CA SER A 40 -23.18 42.06 34.32
C SER A 40 -21.85 42.75 34.66
N THR A 41 -21.02 43.05 33.66
CA THR A 41 -20.22 44.29 33.66
C THR A 41 -19.92 44.71 32.23
N LYS A 42 -20.16 45.99 31.93
CA LYS A 42 -19.82 46.65 30.66
C LYS A 42 -18.30 46.81 30.55
N GLN A 43 -17.72 46.52 29.38
CA GLN A 43 -16.55 47.25 28.88
C GLN A 43 -16.51 47.21 27.34
N HIS A 44 -16.35 48.39 26.76
CA HIS A 44 -16.14 48.62 25.33
C HIS A 44 -14.67 48.35 24.98
N VAL A 45 -14.41 47.57 23.94
CA VAL A 45 -13.19 47.67 23.12
C VAL A 45 -13.58 47.41 21.66
N ALA A 46 -13.09 48.27 20.77
CA ALA A 46 -13.35 48.26 19.33
C ALA A 46 -12.15 47.69 18.53
N PHE A 47 -12.39 47.50 17.23
CA PHE A 47 -11.47 47.21 16.09
C PHE A 47 -11.44 45.75 15.57
N PRO A 48 -11.12 45.53 14.27
CA PRO A 48 -12.03 45.75 13.14
C PRO A 48 -12.23 44.49 12.26
N ASN A 49 -13.18 44.61 11.32
CA ASN A 49 -13.61 43.61 10.33
C ASN A 49 -12.48 43.02 9.45
N GLN A 50 -12.60 41.74 9.10
CA GLN A 50 -12.51 41.24 7.71
C GLN A 50 -13.12 39.82 7.53
N HIS A 51 -14.13 39.78 6.62
CA HIS A 51 -14.79 38.73 5.83
C HIS A 51 -14.85 37.21 6.19
N ASN A 52 -16.12 36.77 6.34
CA ASN A 52 -16.87 35.63 5.74
C ASN A 52 -16.20 34.24 5.53
N PHE A 53 -16.75 33.20 6.17
CA PHE A 53 -17.42 32.08 5.49
C PHE A 53 -18.26 31.23 6.48
N CYS A 54 -19.36 30.68 5.97
CA CYS A 54 -20.27 29.68 6.55
C CYS A 54 -21.33 30.14 7.57
N CYS A 55 -22.51 30.50 7.05
CA CYS A 55 -23.77 30.51 7.80
C CYS A 55 -24.39 29.10 7.76
N ILE A 56 -24.57 28.46 8.92
CA ILE A 56 -25.58 27.40 9.08
C ILE A 56 -26.82 28.05 9.71
N ASN A 57 -27.96 27.87 9.05
CA ASN A 57 -29.28 28.37 9.42
C ASN A 57 -29.60 28.13 10.90
N GLN A 58 -29.86 29.20 11.65
CA GLN A 58 -30.53 29.12 12.95
C GLN A 58 -32.01 29.43 12.76
N ASN A 59 -32.86 28.43 13.00
CA ASN A 59 -34.29 28.62 13.16
C ASN A 59 -34.54 29.44 14.43
N THR A 60 -35.01 30.67 14.27
CA THR A 60 -35.42 31.56 15.35
C THR A 60 -36.75 31.10 15.92
N ILE A 61 -36.79 30.60 17.16
CA ILE A 61 -38.01 30.47 17.95
C ILE A 61 -38.19 31.76 18.74
N SER A 62 -39.22 32.54 18.39
CA SER A 62 -39.59 33.76 19.10
C SER A 62 -40.58 33.47 20.23
N PHE A 63 -40.25 33.89 21.46
CA PHE A 63 -41.20 33.92 22.58
C PHE A 63 -41.59 35.37 22.88
N SER A 64 -42.89 35.65 22.79
CA SER A 64 -43.50 36.90 23.26
C SER A 64 -43.96 36.73 24.71
N ALA A 65 -43.39 37.49 25.63
CA ALA A 65 -43.81 37.50 27.02
C ALA A 65 -44.89 38.58 27.26
N LYS A 66 -46.14 38.16 27.49
CA LYS A 66 -47.17 39.00 28.11
C LYS A 66 -47.09 38.85 29.63
N LYS A 67 -46.96 39.98 30.32
CA LYS A 67 -47.08 40.09 31.77
C LYS A 67 -48.54 39.84 32.17
N SER A 68 -48.78 38.84 33.01
CA SER A 68 -50.02 38.70 33.78
C SER A 68 -49.67 38.18 35.18
N THR A 69 -50.20 38.88 36.17
CA THR A 69 -50.11 38.63 37.60
C THR A 69 -50.83 37.34 38.03
N SER A 70 -50.37 36.79 39.16
CA SER A 70 -51.15 36.05 40.17
C SER A 70 -51.11 34.51 40.16
N THR A 71 -50.55 34.01 41.27
CA THR A 71 -50.92 32.81 42.07
C THR A 71 -50.45 31.41 41.64
N LYS A 72 -49.66 30.83 42.57
CA LYS A 72 -49.21 29.45 42.78
C LYS A 72 -49.83 28.35 41.90
N MET A 73 -48.96 27.56 41.25
CA MET A 73 -49.23 26.15 40.99
C MET A 73 -47.94 25.31 40.99
N SER A 74 -48.03 24.16 41.65
CA SER A 74 -47.03 23.09 41.73
C SER A 74 -46.64 22.55 40.35
N MET A 75 -45.35 22.30 40.12
CA MET A 75 -44.84 21.73 38.87
C MET A 75 -44.31 20.32 39.10
N ALA A 76 -44.99 19.34 38.49
CA ALA A 76 -44.49 17.99 38.30
C ALA A 76 -43.46 17.98 37.15
N ILE A 77 -42.35 17.27 37.35
CA ILE A 77 -41.30 17.08 36.34
C ILE A 77 -41.73 15.95 35.40
N LYS A 78 -41.86 16.24 34.10
CA LYS A 78 -41.78 15.25 33.02
C LYS A 78 -40.50 15.53 32.23
N SER A 79 -39.50 14.66 32.39
CA SER A 79 -38.29 14.61 31.58
C SER A 79 -38.46 13.61 30.44
N GLY A 80 -38.00 13.97 29.24
CA GLY A 80 -37.72 12.99 28.20
C GLY A 80 -37.85 13.57 26.79
N HIS A 81 -36.72 13.88 26.17
CA HIS A 81 -36.38 13.51 24.77
C HIS A 81 -35.32 14.37 24.07
N THR A 82 -34.69 15.36 24.73
CA THR A 82 -33.78 16.27 24.00
C THR A 82 -32.27 16.00 24.18
N ILE A 83 -31.86 15.05 25.03
CA ILE A 83 -30.43 14.84 25.34
C ILE A 83 -29.76 13.74 24.49
N SER A 84 -30.51 12.80 23.89
CA SER A 84 -29.89 11.65 23.19
C SER A 84 -29.39 11.95 21.77
N CYS A 85 -29.86 13.02 21.11
CA CYS A 85 -29.41 13.34 19.74
C CYS A 85 -28.06 14.07 19.68
N ILE A 86 -27.60 14.65 20.79
CA ILE A 86 -26.34 15.41 20.83
C ILE A 86 -25.16 14.47 21.17
N SER A 87 -25.38 13.46 22.02
CA SER A 87 -24.32 12.50 22.38
C SER A 87 -23.94 11.56 21.23
N SER A 88 -24.90 11.15 20.39
CA SER A 88 -24.64 10.27 19.24
C SER A 88 -23.89 10.99 18.11
N SER A 89 -24.23 12.27 17.87
CA SER A 89 -23.56 13.09 16.85
C SER A 89 -22.11 13.46 17.25
N LEU A 90 -21.87 13.77 18.53
CA LEU A 90 -20.53 14.05 19.05
C LEU A 90 -19.64 12.79 19.09
N GLY A 91 -20.21 11.62 19.43
CA GLY A 91 -19.48 10.35 19.41
C GLY A 91 -19.00 9.96 18.02
N ASN A 92 -19.85 10.14 17.00
CA ASN A 92 -19.49 9.83 15.62
C ASN A 92 -18.45 10.81 15.04
N CYS A 93 -18.53 12.10 15.37
CA CYS A 93 -17.51 13.08 14.98
C CYS A 93 -16.14 12.80 15.63
N HIS A 94 -16.12 12.37 16.90
CA HIS A 94 -14.87 12.04 17.59
C HIS A 94 -14.19 10.82 16.97
N HIS A 95 -14.95 9.74 16.71
CA HIS A 95 -14.41 8.54 16.07
C HIS A 95 -13.94 8.79 14.64
N GLN A 96 -14.66 9.61 13.87
CA GLN A 96 -14.25 9.95 12.50
C GLN A 96 -12.99 10.82 12.47
N TRP A 97 -12.84 11.75 13.43
CA TRP A 97 -11.63 12.57 13.55
C TRP A 97 -10.42 11.78 14.02
N GLU A 98 -10.57 10.89 15.01
CA GLU A 98 -9.49 10.01 15.46
C GLU A 98 -9.02 9.10 14.32
N ARG A 99 -9.94 8.53 13.54
CA ARG A 99 -9.59 7.76 12.33
C ARG A 99 -8.79 8.60 11.33
N GLN A 100 -9.23 9.82 11.01
CA GLN A 100 -8.54 10.67 10.03
C GLN A 100 -7.15 11.14 10.49
N VAL A 101 -7.00 11.56 11.75
CA VAL A 101 -5.71 12.02 12.29
C VAL A 101 -4.72 10.86 12.43
N ILE A 102 -5.20 9.68 12.86
CA ILE A 102 -4.36 8.49 12.99
C ILE A 102 -3.94 7.97 11.61
N THR A 103 -4.84 7.94 10.62
CA THR A 103 -4.47 7.59 9.23
C THR A 103 -3.45 8.58 8.68
N PHE A 104 -3.62 9.89 8.90
CA PHE A 104 -2.65 10.89 8.46
C PHE A 104 -1.28 10.70 9.12
N LEU A 105 -1.24 10.38 10.42
CA LEU A 105 0.02 10.13 11.15
C LEU A 105 0.67 8.80 10.75
N ALA A 106 -0.11 7.74 10.51
CA ALA A 106 0.39 6.46 10.05
C ALA A 106 0.98 6.57 8.62
N VAL A 107 0.27 7.24 7.72
CA VAL A 107 0.76 7.56 6.37
C VAL A 107 2.00 8.45 6.43
N SER A 108 2.04 9.45 7.32
CA SER A 108 3.21 10.33 7.48
C SER A 108 4.44 9.59 8.05
N MET A 109 4.23 8.66 8.99
CA MET A 109 5.32 7.85 9.55
C MET A 109 5.82 6.79 8.55
N LEU A 110 4.92 6.15 7.79
CA LEU A 110 5.30 5.23 6.71
C LEU A 110 6.01 5.98 5.58
N THR A 111 5.50 7.14 5.14
CA THR A 111 6.16 7.94 4.10
C THR A 111 7.51 8.50 4.57
N LEU A 112 7.70 8.80 5.85
CA LEU A 112 9.03 9.17 6.38
C LEU A 112 9.99 7.96 6.38
N THR A 113 9.47 6.75 6.50
CA THR A 113 10.25 5.50 6.41
C THR A 113 10.56 5.15 4.94
N ALA A 114 9.60 5.37 4.03
CA ALA A 114 9.75 5.19 2.59
C ALA A 114 10.60 6.28 1.93
N ALA A 115 10.62 7.52 2.45
CA ALA A 115 11.52 8.58 2.02
C ALA A 115 12.97 8.37 2.51
N GLY A 116 13.17 7.49 3.49
CA GLY A 116 14.48 6.89 3.82
C GLY A 116 14.80 5.65 2.98
N GLY A 117 13.85 5.19 2.17
CA GLY A 117 13.96 4.06 1.26
C GLY A 117 14.71 4.47 -0.02
N PHE A 118 15.97 4.06 -0.07
CA PHE A 118 16.73 3.76 -1.29
C PHE A 118 16.60 4.77 -2.42
N CYS A 119 17.53 5.73 -2.44
CA CYS A 119 18.17 6.05 -3.70
C CYS A 119 18.57 4.72 -4.35
N TYR A 120 18.03 4.44 -5.55
CA TYR A 120 18.55 3.42 -6.43
C TYR A 120 20.03 3.74 -6.65
N GLU A 121 20.89 3.15 -5.82
CA GLU A 121 22.32 3.23 -6.03
C GLU A 121 22.54 2.48 -7.35
N PRO A 122 23.02 3.14 -8.42
CA PRO A 122 23.23 2.47 -9.69
C PRO A 122 24.09 1.25 -9.40
N ALA A 123 23.59 0.06 -9.79
CA ALA A 123 24.18 -1.24 -9.49
C ALA A 123 25.69 -1.12 -9.32
N SER A 124 26.19 -1.31 -8.08
CA SER A 124 27.62 -1.20 -7.82
C SER A 124 28.32 -2.13 -8.81
N ALA A 125 29.27 -1.55 -9.57
CA ALA A 125 29.74 -2.13 -10.81
C ALA A 125 30.26 -3.56 -10.58
N ALA A 126 29.45 -4.54 -10.96
CA ALA A 126 29.82 -5.94 -10.85
C ALA A 126 30.99 -6.17 -11.80
N THR A 127 32.17 -6.51 -11.24
CA THR A 127 33.32 -6.83 -12.08
C THR A 127 33.19 -8.28 -12.53
N THR A 128 32.92 -8.47 -13.82
CA THR A 128 32.84 -9.82 -14.41
C THR A 128 34.24 -10.26 -14.80
N TYR A 129 34.74 -11.31 -14.15
CA TYR A 129 35.91 -12.03 -14.62
C TYR A 129 35.43 -13.30 -15.31
N ALA A 130 35.44 -13.30 -16.64
CA ALA A 130 35.32 -14.54 -17.39
C ALA A 130 36.65 -15.28 -17.22
N GLU A 131 36.69 -16.32 -16.39
CA GLU A 131 37.85 -17.21 -16.33
C GLU A 131 37.88 -18.02 -17.63
N ASP A 132 38.88 -17.72 -18.46
CA ASP A 132 39.11 -18.31 -19.78
C ASP A 132 39.22 -19.84 -19.67
N GLY A 133 38.15 -20.55 -20.03
CA GLY A 133 38.08 -22.02 -20.06
C GLY A 133 37.31 -22.72 -18.93
N SER A 134 36.80 -22.00 -17.92
CA SER A 134 35.93 -22.61 -16.89
C SER A 134 34.45 -22.42 -17.26
N ASN A 135 33.67 -23.50 -17.30
CA ASN A 135 32.20 -23.44 -17.38
C ASN A 135 31.61 -22.95 -16.04
N SER A 136 32.07 -21.85 -15.48
CA SER A 136 31.58 -21.32 -14.21
C SER A 136 31.53 -19.81 -14.26
N MET A 137 30.41 -19.21 -13.88
CA MET A 137 30.26 -17.78 -13.74
C MET A 137 30.69 -17.34 -12.34
N ARG A 138 31.53 -16.31 -12.27
CA ARG A 138 32.00 -15.72 -11.02
C ARG A 138 31.76 -14.21 -11.04
N MET A 139 31.08 -13.71 -10.01
CA MET A 139 30.83 -12.28 -9.82
C MET A 139 31.12 -11.87 -8.38
N THR A 140 31.82 -10.74 -8.23
CA THR A 140 32.14 -10.17 -6.92
C THR A 140 31.30 -8.92 -6.70
N PHE A 141 30.61 -8.87 -5.56
CA PHE A 141 29.81 -7.75 -5.10
C PHE A 141 30.29 -7.30 -3.71
N ASP A 142 29.87 -6.11 -3.28
CA ASP A 142 30.19 -5.59 -1.94
C ASP A 142 29.64 -6.49 -0.82
N ASN A 143 28.54 -7.21 -1.08
CA ASN A 143 27.89 -8.12 -0.15
C ASN A 143 28.42 -9.57 -0.22
N GLY A 144 29.49 -9.80 -1.00
CA GLY A 144 30.14 -11.09 -1.14
C GLY A 144 30.17 -11.61 -2.57
N GLU A 145 30.86 -12.73 -2.74
CA GLU A 145 31.07 -13.36 -4.03
C GLU A 145 29.93 -14.31 -4.39
N VAL A 146 29.60 -14.44 -5.68
CA VAL A 146 28.70 -15.48 -6.21
C VAL A 146 29.42 -16.23 -7.32
N ARG A 147 29.61 -17.53 -7.10
CA ARG A 147 30.03 -18.53 -8.10
C ARG A 147 28.87 -19.43 -8.46
N LEU A 148 28.63 -19.61 -9.75
CA LEU A 148 27.63 -20.52 -10.29
C LEU A 148 28.32 -21.45 -11.30
N ALA A 149 28.25 -22.76 -11.07
CA ALA A 149 28.71 -23.74 -12.04
C ALA A 149 27.79 -23.76 -13.28
N ASP A 150 28.33 -24.17 -14.42
CA ASP A 150 27.59 -24.50 -15.63
C ASP A 150 28.00 -25.92 -16.10
N PRO A 151 27.10 -26.91 -16.01
CA PRO A 151 25.73 -26.79 -15.52
C PRO A 151 25.68 -26.70 -13.98
N LEU A 152 24.77 -25.86 -13.48
CA LEU A 152 24.41 -25.85 -12.06
C LEU A 152 23.41 -26.98 -11.80
N LYS A 153 23.81 -27.89 -10.91
CA LYS A 153 22.91 -28.88 -10.31
C LYS A 153 22.44 -28.33 -8.97
N LEU A 154 21.15 -28.06 -8.85
CA LEU A 154 20.56 -27.70 -7.57
C LEU A 154 20.34 -28.99 -6.76
N ASN A 155 21.18 -29.20 -5.75
CA ASN A 155 21.04 -30.34 -4.84
C ASN A 155 19.78 -30.16 -3.97
N GLY A 156 18.88 -31.15 -3.95
CA GLY A 156 17.57 -31.12 -3.26
C GLY A 156 16.49 -31.82 -4.09
N ASP A 157 15.20 -31.51 -3.86
CA ASP A 157 14.04 -31.98 -4.69
C ASP A 157 14.17 -31.63 -6.19
N PHE A 158 15.20 -30.88 -6.56
CA PHE A 158 15.55 -30.44 -7.91
C PHE A 158 16.42 -31.44 -8.69
N SER A 159 16.52 -32.69 -8.26
CA SER A 159 17.41 -33.72 -8.85
C SER A 159 17.25 -33.96 -10.37
N SER A 160 16.26 -33.36 -11.04
CA SER A 160 16.06 -33.45 -12.48
C SER A 160 16.38 -32.19 -13.30
N MET A 161 16.49 -30.98 -12.71
CA MET A 161 16.70 -29.76 -13.50
C MET A 161 18.19 -29.43 -13.63
N LEU A 162 18.65 -29.36 -14.88
CA LEU A 162 20.01 -28.99 -15.23
C LEU A 162 20.03 -27.57 -15.75
N LEU A 163 20.58 -26.64 -14.97
CA LEU A 163 20.59 -25.22 -15.30
C LEU A 163 21.89 -24.85 -16.00
N ARG A 164 21.81 -24.17 -17.14
CA ARG A 164 22.95 -23.82 -17.99
C ARG A 164 22.95 -22.34 -18.35
N GLN A 165 24.09 -21.86 -18.81
CA GLN A 165 24.27 -20.50 -19.35
C GLN A 165 23.77 -19.41 -18.40
N PRO A 166 24.33 -19.32 -17.17
CA PRO A 166 23.98 -18.26 -16.24
C PRO A 166 24.19 -16.88 -16.87
N ARG A 167 23.17 -16.03 -16.81
CA ARG A 167 23.21 -14.63 -17.24
C ARG A 167 22.80 -13.75 -16.08
N PHE A 168 23.68 -12.86 -15.64
CA PHE A 168 23.35 -11.92 -14.58
C PHE A 168 22.22 -10.97 -15.01
N LEU A 169 21.23 -10.80 -14.13
CA LEU A 169 20.09 -9.90 -14.36
C LEU A 169 20.18 -8.64 -13.49
N GLY A 170 20.66 -8.78 -12.25
CA GLY A 170 20.76 -7.66 -11.32
C GLY A 170 21.09 -8.11 -9.89
N SER A 171 21.35 -7.15 -9.03
CA SER A 171 21.60 -7.37 -7.60
C SER A 171 20.99 -6.25 -6.78
N GLY A 172 20.43 -6.60 -5.62
CA GLY A 172 19.79 -5.65 -4.70
C GLY A 172 19.97 -6.06 -3.24
N GLY A 173 19.17 -5.51 -2.33
CA GLY A 173 19.26 -5.81 -0.89
C GLY A 173 18.98 -7.29 -0.53
N GLY A 174 18.20 -8.01 -1.34
CA GLY A 174 17.88 -9.41 -1.14
C GLY A 174 18.95 -10.40 -1.60
N GLY A 175 19.69 -10.08 -2.67
CA GLY A 175 20.60 -11.02 -3.31
C GLY A 175 21.05 -10.61 -4.72
N ALA A 176 21.71 -11.53 -5.41
CA ALA A 176 22.01 -11.44 -6.84
C ALA A 176 21.12 -12.40 -7.64
N VAL A 177 20.67 -11.95 -8.80
CA VAL A 177 19.66 -12.60 -9.64
C VAL A 177 20.28 -12.95 -10.99
N TYR A 178 20.01 -14.17 -11.45
CA TYR A 178 20.57 -14.74 -12.67
C TYR A 178 19.46 -15.44 -13.47
N ALA A 179 19.48 -15.28 -14.79
CA ALA A 179 18.74 -16.12 -15.70
C ALA A 179 19.52 -17.41 -15.99
N PHE A 180 18.80 -18.51 -16.15
CA PHE A 180 19.34 -19.78 -16.60
C PHE A 180 18.45 -20.39 -17.67
N VAL A 181 19.07 -21.17 -18.54
CA VAL A 181 18.39 -22.05 -19.47
C VAL A 181 18.25 -23.43 -18.83
N THR A 182 17.04 -23.98 -18.84
CA THR A 182 16.80 -25.39 -18.53
C THR A 182 16.36 -26.14 -19.79
N LYS A 183 16.87 -27.37 -19.93
CA LYS A 183 16.40 -28.33 -20.94
C LYS A 183 15.65 -29.42 -20.20
N ASP A 184 14.35 -29.51 -20.42
CA ASP A 184 13.56 -30.61 -19.92
C ASP A 184 13.97 -31.88 -20.68
N ASN A 185 14.25 -32.98 -19.97
CA ASN A 185 14.70 -34.21 -20.63
C ASN A 185 13.58 -34.83 -21.49
N ASN A 186 12.31 -34.47 -21.23
CA ASN A 186 11.15 -35.00 -21.94
C ASN A 186 10.58 -34.03 -22.99
N ASP A 187 11.00 -32.77 -23.01
CA ASP A 187 10.48 -31.77 -23.92
C ASP A 187 11.62 -30.94 -24.52
N ASN A 188 11.68 -30.85 -25.85
CA ASN A 188 12.69 -30.03 -26.53
C ASN A 188 12.47 -28.52 -26.33
N THR A 189 11.44 -28.11 -25.57
CA THR A 189 11.24 -26.72 -25.20
C THR A 189 12.29 -26.25 -24.20
N GLN A 190 13.13 -25.33 -24.65
CA GLN A 190 14.03 -24.58 -23.80
C GLN A 190 13.20 -23.63 -22.93
N LYS A 191 13.29 -23.77 -21.61
CA LYS A 191 12.63 -22.86 -20.66
C LYS A 191 13.67 -22.00 -19.98
N SER A 192 13.36 -20.72 -19.85
CA SER A 192 14.17 -19.79 -19.06
C SER A 192 13.65 -19.74 -17.63
N ILE A 193 14.56 -19.79 -16.65
CA ILE A 193 14.22 -19.61 -15.23
C ILE A 193 15.10 -18.53 -14.60
N VAL A 194 14.63 -17.99 -13.49
CA VAL A 194 15.36 -17.03 -12.68
C VAL A 194 15.90 -17.75 -11.44
N VAL A 195 17.14 -17.49 -11.06
CA VAL A 195 17.75 -17.96 -9.82
C VAL A 195 18.24 -16.76 -9.02
N LYS A 196 17.72 -16.60 -7.81
CA LYS A 196 18.14 -15.58 -6.85
C LYS A 196 19.00 -16.24 -5.78
N VAL A 197 20.23 -15.76 -5.62
CA VAL A 197 21.16 -16.17 -4.56
C VAL A 197 21.13 -15.10 -3.47
N SER A 198 20.63 -15.44 -2.27
CA SER A 198 20.48 -14.49 -1.17
C SER A 198 21.83 -13.92 -0.73
N TRP A 199 21.86 -12.76 -0.08
CA TRP A 199 22.99 -12.42 0.81
C TRP A 199 22.83 -13.14 2.14
N SER A 200 23.93 -13.36 2.89
CA SER A 200 23.87 -14.10 4.17
C SER A 200 22.94 -13.42 5.19
N ARG A 201 22.83 -12.08 5.16
CA ARG A 201 21.90 -11.30 6.00
C ARG A 201 20.45 -11.35 5.53
N SER A 202 20.22 -11.69 4.27
CA SER A 202 18.90 -11.66 3.62
C SER A 202 18.31 -13.05 3.43
N THR A 203 19.00 -14.10 3.89
CA THR A 203 18.60 -15.51 3.77
C THR A 203 17.17 -15.75 4.26
N SER A 204 16.81 -15.31 5.46
CA SER A 204 15.45 -15.53 6.00
C SER A 204 14.36 -14.85 5.18
N SER A 205 14.64 -13.66 4.62
CA SER A 205 13.70 -12.94 3.76
C SER A 205 13.51 -13.65 2.43
N VAL A 206 14.58 -14.13 1.79
CA VAL A 206 14.50 -14.90 0.53
C VAL A 206 13.80 -16.27 0.73
N ILE A 207 13.97 -16.92 1.89
CA ILE A 207 13.20 -18.13 2.24
C ILE A 207 11.70 -17.80 2.34
N LYS A 208 11.37 -16.70 3.02
CA LYS A 208 9.98 -16.24 3.19
C LYS A 208 9.35 -15.89 1.83
N GLU A 209 10.09 -15.22 0.95
CA GLU A 209 9.69 -14.90 -0.42
C GLU A 209 9.22 -16.16 -1.16
N CYS A 210 10.04 -17.22 -1.20
CA CYS A 210 9.65 -18.46 -1.87
C CYS A 210 8.39 -19.12 -1.25
N ALA A 211 8.25 -19.07 0.07
CA ALA A 211 7.06 -19.60 0.75
C ALA A 211 5.79 -18.81 0.38
N ILE A 212 5.88 -17.48 0.30
CA ILE A 212 4.77 -16.62 -0.13
C ILE A 212 4.43 -16.87 -1.58
N LEU A 213 5.40 -16.92 -2.49
CA LEU A 213 5.14 -17.19 -3.91
C LEU A 213 4.43 -18.54 -4.12
N ARG A 214 4.80 -19.57 -3.35
CA ARG A 214 4.11 -20.87 -3.37
C ARG A 214 2.68 -20.78 -2.82
N TYR A 215 2.46 -20.00 -1.76
CA TYR A 215 1.13 -19.73 -1.26
C TYR A 215 0.29 -19.01 -2.32
N MET A 216 0.82 -17.98 -2.98
CA MET A 216 0.13 -17.26 -4.06
C MET A 216 -0.22 -18.17 -5.25
N GLU A 217 0.66 -19.11 -5.62
CA GLU A 217 0.39 -20.11 -6.65
C GLU A 217 -0.81 -21.02 -6.26
N GLN A 218 -0.92 -21.44 -5.00
CA GLN A 218 -2.06 -22.24 -4.51
C GLN A 218 -3.40 -21.49 -4.62
N TYR A 219 -3.36 -20.16 -4.51
CA TYR A 219 -4.52 -19.28 -4.69
C TYR A 219 -4.72 -18.84 -6.14
N ASN A 220 -3.95 -19.39 -7.09
CA ASN A 220 -3.99 -19.07 -8.51
C ASN A 220 -3.83 -17.56 -8.82
N ILE A 221 -3.04 -16.86 -8.00
CA ILE A 221 -2.72 -15.45 -8.26
C ILE A 221 -1.84 -15.38 -9.50
N ARG A 222 -2.23 -14.55 -10.46
CA ARG A 222 -1.53 -14.37 -11.73
C ARG A 222 -0.58 -13.18 -11.68
N ASN A 223 0.26 -13.06 -12.71
CA ASN A 223 1.16 -11.91 -12.90
C ASN A 223 2.15 -11.68 -11.75
N VAL A 224 2.41 -12.70 -10.94
CA VAL A 224 3.45 -12.73 -9.91
C VAL A 224 4.45 -13.83 -10.26
N GLU A 225 5.68 -13.71 -9.79
CA GLU A 225 6.63 -14.82 -9.90
C GLU A 225 6.09 -16.09 -9.21
N THR A 226 6.59 -17.24 -9.65
CA THR A 226 6.29 -18.53 -9.04
C THR A 226 7.58 -19.14 -8.54
N CYS A 227 7.67 -19.43 -7.25
CA CYS A 227 8.83 -20.14 -6.72
C CYS A 227 8.74 -21.63 -7.03
N LEU A 228 9.63 -22.09 -7.90
CA LEU A 228 9.78 -23.51 -8.24
C LEU A 228 10.42 -24.26 -7.07
N ASN A 229 11.56 -23.77 -6.57
CA ASN A 229 12.24 -24.40 -5.46
C ASN A 229 13.21 -23.49 -4.71
N GLN A 230 13.67 -24.01 -3.56
CA GLN A 230 14.67 -23.44 -2.69
C GLN A 230 15.73 -24.49 -2.37
N ALA A 231 17.00 -24.11 -2.35
CA ALA A 231 18.12 -24.95 -1.94
C ALA A 231 19.20 -24.14 -1.20
N PRO A 232 20.02 -24.75 -0.33
CA PRO A 232 21.22 -24.10 0.19
C PRO A 232 22.18 -23.68 -0.94
N TYR A 233 22.85 -22.55 -0.77
CA TYR A 233 23.89 -22.14 -1.71
C TYR A 233 25.16 -22.99 -1.53
N THR A 234 25.73 -23.53 -2.61
CA THR A 234 26.78 -24.56 -2.54
C THR A 234 28.09 -24.05 -1.97
N GLU A 235 28.44 -22.79 -2.25
CA GLU A 235 29.71 -22.20 -1.79
C GLU A 235 29.60 -21.61 -0.38
N ASP A 236 28.38 -21.31 0.10
CA ASP A 236 28.15 -20.76 1.44
C ASP A 236 26.79 -21.23 1.99
N SER A 237 26.86 -22.19 2.92
CA SER A 237 25.70 -22.76 3.61
C SER A 237 24.83 -21.76 4.39
N LYS A 238 25.32 -20.54 4.65
CA LYS A 238 24.52 -19.47 5.29
C LYS A 238 23.58 -18.77 4.31
N ARG A 239 23.73 -19.02 3.01
CA ARG A 239 22.96 -18.41 1.92
C ARG A 239 22.04 -19.45 1.30
N VAL A 240 20.99 -18.98 0.65
CA VAL A 240 20.05 -19.83 -0.08
C VAL A 240 19.97 -19.39 -1.54
N MET A 241 19.58 -20.34 -2.39
CA MET A 241 19.16 -20.10 -3.76
C MET A 241 17.68 -20.42 -3.88
N ILE A 242 16.93 -19.55 -4.57
CA ILE A 242 15.56 -19.85 -5.00
C ILE A 242 15.49 -19.80 -6.52
N ALA A 243 14.74 -20.73 -7.11
CA ALA A 243 14.48 -20.82 -8.55
C ALA A 243 13.04 -20.39 -8.82
N MET A 244 12.84 -19.49 -9.79
CA MET A 244 11.57 -18.82 -10.06
C MET A 244 11.24 -18.75 -11.55
N LYS A 245 9.97 -18.58 -11.88
CA LYS A 245 9.44 -18.35 -13.25
C LYS A 245 8.29 -17.33 -13.23
N PRO A 246 7.92 -16.72 -14.36
CA PRO A 246 8.64 -16.71 -15.63
C PRO A 246 9.84 -15.75 -15.62
N LEU A 247 10.81 -15.97 -16.51
CA LEU A 247 11.77 -14.93 -16.88
C LEU A 247 11.12 -14.00 -17.92
N VAL A 248 11.21 -12.69 -17.71
CA VAL A 248 10.85 -11.69 -18.73
C VAL A 248 12.09 -11.48 -19.62
N ASP A 249 12.11 -12.13 -20.78
CA ASP A 249 13.26 -12.08 -21.72
C ASP A 249 13.23 -10.84 -22.64
N ASP A 250 12.13 -10.09 -22.67
CA ASP A 250 11.97 -8.88 -23.47
C ASP A 250 12.42 -7.60 -22.74
N GLU A 251 12.60 -6.52 -23.49
CA GLU A 251 12.72 -5.18 -22.91
C GLU A 251 11.50 -4.89 -22.02
N SER A 252 11.76 -4.57 -20.76
CA SER A 252 10.75 -4.27 -19.76
C SER A 252 10.93 -2.88 -19.19
N VAL A 253 9.82 -2.24 -18.83
CA VAL A 253 9.76 -0.95 -18.14
C VAL A 253 9.10 -1.12 -16.78
N SER A 254 9.37 -0.20 -15.86
CA SER A 254 8.76 -0.18 -14.51
C SER A 254 7.49 0.68 -14.43
N SER A 255 7.10 1.35 -15.51
CA SER A 255 5.95 2.26 -15.53
C SER A 255 5.09 2.06 -16.78
N VAL A 256 3.77 2.02 -16.57
CA VAL A 256 2.77 1.92 -17.65
C VAL A 256 2.91 3.08 -18.64
N SER A 257 3.23 4.28 -18.17
CA SER A 257 3.34 5.48 -19.02
C SER A 257 4.47 5.42 -20.06
N LEU A 258 5.41 4.48 -19.91
CA LEU A 258 6.52 4.28 -20.85
C LEU A 258 6.15 3.35 -22.02
N LEU A 259 4.97 2.72 -21.98
CA LEU A 259 4.46 1.94 -23.11
C LEU A 259 3.99 2.88 -24.22
N GLN A 260 4.40 2.58 -25.46
CA GLN A 260 4.10 3.45 -26.61
C GLN A 260 2.67 3.33 -27.14
N ASN A 261 1.96 2.25 -26.78
CA ASN A 261 0.62 1.95 -27.29
C ASN A 261 -0.40 1.98 -26.14
N ASN A 262 -1.49 2.74 -26.33
CA ASN A 262 -2.60 2.85 -25.39
C ASN A 262 -3.24 1.48 -25.09
N ASP A 263 -3.39 0.59 -26.07
CA ASP A 263 -3.96 -0.75 -25.85
C ASP A 263 -3.09 -1.56 -24.90
N LEU A 264 -1.76 -1.42 -24.99
CA LEU A 264 -0.82 -2.08 -24.08
C LEU A 264 -0.86 -1.44 -22.68
N GLN A 265 -1.08 -0.13 -22.59
CA GLN A 265 -1.25 0.54 -21.32
C GLN A 265 -2.53 0.08 -20.62
N GLU A 266 -3.66 0.04 -21.32
CA GLU A 266 -4.93 -0.48 -20.80
C GLU A 266 -4.79 -1.94 -20.36
N LEU A 267 -4.11 -2.77 -21.16
CA LEU A 267 -3.83 -4.16 -20.79
C LEU A 267 -2.99 -4.27 -19.52
N ALA A 268 -1.93 -3.47 -19.40
CA ALA A 268 -1.08 -3.44 -18.20
C ALA A 268 -1.86 -2.98 -16.96
N VAL A 269 -2.68 -1.93 -17.09
CA VAL A 269 -3.58 -1.46 -16.02
C VAL A 269 -4.53 -2.57 -15.59
N ARG A 270 -5.08 -3.34 -16.54
CA ARG A 270 -5.95 -4.47 -16.22
C ARG A 270 -5.21 -5.52 -15.39
N TYR A 271 -3.98 -5.89 -15.77
CA TYR A 271 -3.18 -6.83 -14.99
C TYR A 271 -2.80 -6.31 -13.61
N ILE A 272 -2.50 -5.01 -13.46
CA ILE A 272 -2.22 -4.40 -12.16
C ILE A 272 -3.43 -4.55 -11.23
N ILE A 273 -4.61 -4.10 -11.67
CA ILE A 273 -5.84 -4.14 -10.87
C ILE A 273 -6.27 -5.57 -10.54
N GLN A 274 -6.24 -6.47 -11.53
CA GLN A 274 -6.56 -7.87 -11.35
C GLN A 274 -5.65 -8.52 -10.29
N THR A 275 -4.34 -8.27 -10.36
CA THR A 275 -3.37 -8.84 -9.42
C THR A 275 -3.56 -8.26 -8.02
N MET A 276 -3.83 -6.95 -7.91
CA MET A 276 -4.16 -6.31 -6.64
C MET A 276 -5.33 -7.00 -5.95
N ILE A 277 -6.45 -7.20 -6.66
CA ILE A 277 -7.64 -7.84 -6.10
C ILE A 277 -7.37 -9.31 -5.75
N GLN A 278 -6.67 -10.06 -6.60
CA GLN A 278 -6.31 -11.45 -6.29
C GLN A 278 -5.43 -11.57 -5.05
N MET A 279 -4.45 -10.67 -4.89
CA MET A 279 -3.59 -10.62 -3.70
C MET A 279 -4.39 -10.29 -2.45
N LEU A 280 -5.24 -9.27 -2.50
CA LEU A 280 -6.12 -8.90 -1.38
C LEU A 280 -7.07 -10.04 -0.99
N SER A 281 -7.69 -10.71 -1.97
CA SER A 281 -8.58 -11.85 -1.75
C SER A 281 -7.87 -13.06 -1.13
N ALA A 282 -6.57 -13.20 -1.35
CA ALA A 282 -5.72 -14.23 -0.73
C ALA A 282 -5.11 -13.76 0.61
N ASN A 283 -5.47 -12.56 1.08
CA ASN A 283 -4.88 -11.88 2.24
C ASN A 283 -3.36 -11.70 2.13
N VAL A 284 -2.85 -11.43 0.92
CA VAL A 284 -1.43 -11.14 0.69
C VAL A 284 -1.26 -9.68 0.32
N VAL A 285 -0.28 -9.04 0.95
CA VAL A 285 0.12 -7.66 0.64
C VAL A 285 1.63 -7.56 0.59
N THR A 286 2.15 -6.54 -0.10
CA THR A 286 3.57 -6.17 -0.06
C THR A 286 3.69 -4.66 0.13
N VAL A 287 4.80 -4.22 0.70
CA VAL A 287 5.17 -2.81 0.87
C VAL A 287 6.25 -2.36 -0.10
N ASP A 288 6.60 -3.23 -1.04
CA ASP A 288 7.56 -2.94 -2.09
C ASP A 288 7.01 -3.52 -3.41
N VAL A 289 6.18 -2.72 -4.08
CA VAL A 289 5.60 -3.12 -5.37
C VAL A 289 6.60 -2.85 -6.50
N GLN A 290 7.16 -3.92 -7.07
CA GLN A 290 8.10 -3.85 -8.19
C GLN A 290 7.55 -4.54 -9.45
N PRO A 291 6.96 -3.81 -10.40
CA PRO A 291 6.48 -4.37 -11.66
C PRO A 291 7.56 -4.42 -12.74
N LEU A 292 7.61 -5.52 -13.50
CA LEU A 292 8.24 -5.61 -14.81
C LEU A 292 7.16 -5.66 -15.89
N ILE A 293 7.12 -4.64 -16.74
CA ILE A 293 6.10 -4.50 -17.78
C ILE A 293 6.74 -4.68 -19.15
N SER A 294 6.34 -5.72 -19.89
CA SER A 294 6.85 -5.98 -21.24
C SER A 294 6.43 -4.88 -22.21
N THR A 295 7.38 -4.24 -22.87
CA THR A 295 7.10 -3.16 -23.85
C THR A 295 6.40 -3.66 -25.11
N LYS A 296 6.52 -4.95 -25.41
CA LYS A 296 5.93 -5.59 -26.59
C LYS A 296 4.53 -6.11 -26.36
N THR A 297 4.26 -6.65 -25.16
CA THR A 297 3.02 -7.39 -24.87
C THR A 297 2.12 -6.70 -23.87
N GLY A 298 2.61 -5.71 -23.11
CA GLY A 298 1.86 -5.09 -22.01
C GLY A 298 1.66 -6.03 -20.81
N ASN A 299 2.22 -7.25 -20.84
CA ASN A 299 2.18 -8.17 -19.71
C ASN A 299 2.95 -7.58 -18.53
N VAL A 300 2.37 -7.71 -17.34
CA VAL A 300 2.94 -7.26 -16.07
C VAL A 300 3.38 -8.49 -15.30
N LEU A 301 4.58 -8.45 -14.72
CA LEU A 301 5.06 -9.41 -13.75
C LEU A 301 5.54 -8.66 -12.51
N PHE A 302 4.88 -8.87 -11.38
CA PHE A 302 5.34 -8.39 -10.10
C PHE A 302 6.41 -9.33 -9.55
N ILE A 303 7.57 -8.74 -9.23
CA ILE A 303 8.76 -9.44 -8.76
C ILE A 303 9.08 -9.03 -7.32
N ASP A 304 10.04 -9.74 -6.71
CA ASP A 304 10.63 -9.40 -5.40
C ASP A 304 9.62 -9.37 -4.24
N MET A 305 9.10 -10.54 -3.86
CA MET A 305 8.15 -10.68 -2.74
C MET A 305 8.85 -10.83 -1.38
N THR A 306 10.04 -10.23 -1.23
CA THR A 306 10.84 -10.28 0.01
C THR A 306 10.17 -9.58 1.19
N GLU A 307 9.44 -8.49 0.90
CA GLU A 307 8.68 -7.70 1.88
C GLU A 307 7.18 -8.05 1.90
N ALA A 308 6.77 -9.06 1.15
CA ALA A 308 5.39 -9.53 1.16
C ALA A 308 5.02 -10.18 2.51
N LYS A 309 3.73 -10.13 2.85
CA LYS A 309 3.17 -10.72 4.06
C LYS A 309 1.80 -11.35 3.77
N ILE A 310 1.58 -12.54 4.33
CA ILE A 310 0.25 -13.14 4.45
C ILE A 310 -0.36 -12.59 5.74
N LEU A 311 -1.51 -11.94 5.62
CA LEU A 311 -2.24 -11.33 6.73
C LEU A 311 -3.08 -12.40 7.43
N GLU A 312 -2.99 -12.42 8.75
CA GLU A 312 -3.76 -13.34 9.58
C GLU A 312 -4.91 -12.57 10.22
N GLN A 313 -6.14 -13.04 10.00
CA GLN A 313 -7.30 -12.52 10.71
C GLN A 313 -7.37 -13.14 12.10
N GLN A 314 -7.35 -12.29 13.13
CA GLN A 314 -7.57 -12.72 14.51
C GLN A 314 -9.02 -12.44 14.88
N SER A 315 -9.77 -13.50 15.21
CA SER A 315 -11.20 -13.40 15.53
C SER A 315 -12.04 -12.77 14.41
N GLY A 316 -11.66 -13.02 13.15
CA GLY A 316 -12.37 -12.52 11.98
C GLY A 316 -12.03 -11.08 11.58
N HIS A 317 -11.07 -10.43 12.25
CA HIS A 317 -10.68 -9.05 11.97
C HIS A 317 -9.17 -8.93 11.75
N PHE A 318 -8.78 -7.95 10.92
CA PHE A 318 -7.39 -7.58 10.76
C PHE A 318 -6.91 -6.67 11.89
N SER A 319 -5.65 -6.81 12.26
CA SER A 319 -5.04 -5.84 13.18
C SER A 319 -4.91 -4.47 12.52
N PHE A 320 -4.82 -3.41 13.33
CA PHE A 320 -4.58 -2.06 12.81
C PHE A 320 -3.34 -1.98 11.91
N LEU A 321 -2.26 -2.69 12.27
CA LEU A 321 -1.04 -2.71 11.47
C LEU A 321 -1.25 -3.41 10.13
N ASP A 322 -2.04 -4.49 10.09
CA ASP A 322 -2.36 -5.17 8.84
C ASP A 322 -3.21 -4.28 7.92
N LEU A 323 -4.20 -3.56 8.46
CA LEU A 323 -4.99 -2.59 7.70
C LEU A 323 -4.12 -1.45 7.13
N ALA A 324 -3.10 -1.00 7.88
CA ALA A 324 -2.15 -0.02 7.38
C ALA A 324 -1.32 -0.57 6.20
N LEU A 325 -0.90 -1.85 6.26
CA LEU A 325 -0.20 -2.52 5.15
C LEU A 325 -1.11 -2.68 3.93
N VAL A 326 -2.38 -3.05 4.12
CA VAL A 326 -3.38 -3.14 3.04
C VAL A 326 -3.56 -1.78 2.38
N SER A 327 -3.73 -0.72 3.16
CA SER A 327 -3.86 0.64 2.62
C SER A 327 -2.62 1.06 1.83
N ASN A 328 -1.42 0.78 2.34
CA ASN A 328 -0.17 1.12 1.64
C ASN A 328 -0.04 0.34 0.33
N PHE A 329 -0.32 -0.97 0.35
CA PHE A 329 -0.30 -1.82 -0.83
C PHE A 329 -1.28 -1.33 -1.90
N CYS A 330 -2.52 -1.01 -1.53
CA CYS A 330 -3.50 -0.43 -2.46
C CYS A 330 -2.98 0.87 -3.07
N SER A 331 -2.45 1.78 -2.25
CA SER A 331 -1.90 3.04 -2.75
C SER A 331 -0.73 2.83 -3.71
N GLU A 332 0.23 1.96 -3.39
CA GLU A 332 1.36 1.66 -4.29
C GLU A 332 0.89 1.08 -5.63
N MET A 333 0.00 0.08 -5.61
CA MET A 333 -0.54 -0.52 -6.83
C MET A 333 -1.28 0.51 -7.70
N LEU A 334 -2.09 1.38 -7.08
CA LEU A 334 -2.83 2.41 -7.80
C LEU A 334 -1.94 3.53 -8.34
N THR A 335 -0.80 3.82 -7.70
CA THR A 335 0.16 4.83 -8.21
C THR A 335 0.87 4.42 -9.49
N LEU A 336 0.86 3.12 -9.83
CA LEU A 336 1.39 2.63 -11.10
C LEU A 336 0.51 3.03 -12.30
N ILE A 337 -0.72 3.48 -12.05
CA ILE A 337 -1.72 3.77 -13.07
C ILE A 337 -1.64 5.25 -13.46
N PRO A 338 -1.32 5.56 -14.73
CA PRO A 338 -1.29 6.94 -15.19
C PRO A 338 -2.66 7.62 -15.07
N GLU A 339 -2.68 8.89 -14.70
CA GLU A 339 -3.91 9.68 -14.51
C GLU A 339 -4.91 9.61 -15.69
N PRO A 340 -4.48 9.61 -16.98
CA PRO A 340 -5.42 9.46 -18.11
C PRO A 340 -6.20 8.14 -18.13
N LEU A 341 -5.71 7.10 -17.45
CA LEU A 341 -6.30 5.76 -17.42
C LEU A 341 -7.10 5.47 -16.15
N THR A 342 -7.19 6.41 -15.20
CA THR A 342 -7.93 6.23 -13.93
C THR A 342 -9.39 5.80 -14.15
N SER A 343 -10.08 6.40 -15.13
CA SER A 343 -11.48 6.03 -15.45
C SER A 343 -11.60 4.58 -15.94
N PHE A 344 -10.72 4.18 -16.85
CA PHE A 344 -10.66 2.79 -17.33
C PHE A 344 -10.35 1.83 -16.18
N ALA A 345 -9.37 2.18 -15.35
CA ALA A 345 -8.93 1.36 -14.24
C ALA A 345 -10.01 1.19 -13.15
N SER A 346 -10.81 2.23 -12.89
CA SER A 346 -11.97 2.14 -12.01
C SER A 346 -13.03 1.16 -12.54
N ASN A 347 -13.25 1.11 -13.86
CA ASN A 347 -14.19 0.16 -14.46
C ASN A 347 -13.66 -1.27 -14.34
N VAL A 348 -12.36 -1.49 -14.60
CA VAL A 348 -11.72 -2.80 -14.38
C VAL A 348 -11.82 -3.22 -12.92
N LEU A 349 -11.58 -2.30 -11.99
CA LEU A 349 -11.69 -2.60 -10.56
C LEU A 349 -13.10 -3.06 -10.19
N LEU A 350 -14.13 -2.38 -10.71
CA LEU A 350 -15.51 -2.80 -10.53
C LEU A 350 -15.78 -4.19 -11.12
N GLU A 351 -15.24 -4.50 -12.29
CA GLU A 351 -15.33 -5.84 -12.90
C GLU A 351 -14.69 -6.92 -12.02
N GLU A 352 -13.45 -6.68 -11.56
CA GLU A 352 -12.69 -7.63 -10.74
C GLU A 352 -13.32 -7.82 -9.35
N ILE A 353 -13.84 -6.76 -8.73
CA ILE A 353 -14.60 -6.86 -7.47
C ILE A 353 -15.89 -7.67 -7.68
N LYS A 354 -16.64 -7.42 -8.78
CA LYS A 354 -17.87 -8.17 -9.08
C LYS A 354 -17.61 -9.66 -9.30
N PHE A 355 -16.45 -10.03 -9.85
CA PHE A 355 -16.13 -11.42 -10.21
C PHE A 355 -15.36 -12.19 -9.12
N GLY A 356 -14.42 -11.54 -8.45
CA GLY A 356 -13.50 -12.16 -7.48
C GLY A 356 -13.48 -11.52 -6.09
N GLY A 357 -14.29 -10.48 -5.87
CA GLY A 357 -14.32 -9.73 -4.61
C GLY A 357 -15.12 -10.40 -3.49
N GLU A 358 -15.77 -11.54 -3.73
CA GLU A 358 -16.56 -12.25 -2.69
C GLU A 358 -15.71 -12.70 -1.49
N HIS A 359 -14.39 -12.80 -1.66
CA HIS A 359 -13.45 -13.19 -0.61
C HIS A 359 -12.82 -12.01 0.13
N LEU A 360 -13.11 -10.77 -0.27
CA LEU A 360 -12.62 -9.58 0.41
C LEU A 360 -13.41 -9.34 1.69
N SER A 361 -12.71 -8.99 2.78
CA SER A 361 -13.37 -8.60 4.03
C SER A 361 -13.96 -7.19 3.93
N GLU A 362 -14.92 -6.88 4.80
CA GLU A 362 -15.52 -5.55 4.90
C GLU A 362 -14.46 -4.46 5.11
N GLU A 363 -13.42 -4.73 5.92
CA GLU A 363 -12.35 -3.78 6.17
C GLU A 363 -11.49 -3.51 4.92
N ILE A 364 -11.32 -4.51 4.04
CA ILE A 364 -10.63 -4.30 2.76
C ILE A 364 -11.51 -3.47 1.83
N TYR A 365 -12.82 -3.72 1.79
CA TYR A 365 -13.77 -2.88 1.05
C TYR A 365 -13.71 -1.43 1.52
N ASP A 366 -13.69 -1.18 2.82
CA ASP A 366 -13.54 0.15 3.40
C ASP A 366 -12.24 0.85 2.95
N ILE A 367 -11.13 0.11 2.91
CA ILE A 367 -9.84 0.65 2.44
C ILE A 367 -9.90 0.98 0.95
N ILE A 368 -10.43 0.08 0.11
CA ILE A 368 -10.59 0.33 -1.34
C ILE A 368 -11.49 1.55 -1.55
N ARG A 369 -12.63 1.61 -0.87
CA ARG A 369 -13.57 2.74 -0.88
C ARG A 369 -12.90 4.07 -0.54
N SER A 370 -11.95 4.07 0.39
CA SER A 370 -11.24 5.29 0.81
C SER A 370 -10.33 5.88 -0.28
N GLN A 371 -10.03 5.13 -1.35
CA GLN A 371 -9.25 5.61 -2.51
C GLN A 371 -10.12 6.42 -3.49
N THR A 372 -10.95 7.34 -2.97
CA THR A 372 -12.06 7.95 -3.73
C THR A 372 -11.63 8.71 -4.99
N SER A 373 -10.42 9.28 -5.02
CA SER A 373 -9.92 10.00 -6.19
C SER A 373 -9.76 9.11 -7.42
N PHE A 374 -9.69 7.80 -7.21
CA PHE A 374 -9.53 6.80 -8.27
C PHE A 374 -10.88 6.23 -8.76
N MET A 375 -11.95 6.33 -7.95
CA MET A 375 -13.18 5.58 -8.17
C MET A 375 -14.23 6.34 -8.97
N SER A 376 -14.90 5.66 -9.87
CA SER A 376 -16.17 6.08 -10.47
C SER A 376 -17.30 5.98 -9.44
N GLN A 377 -18.37 6.76 -9.63
CA GLN A 377 -19.53 6.70 -8.75
C GLN A 377 -20.18 5.31 -8.74
N GLU A 378 -20.25 4.64 -9.90
CA GLU A 378 -20.81 3.28 -9.98
C GLU A 378 -19.99 2.28 -9.14
N CYS A 379 -18.66 2.41 -9.15
CA CYS A 379 -17.79 1.56 -8.35
C CYS A 379 -18.02 1.79 -6.84
N LEU A 380 -18.14 3.05 -6.43
CA LEU A 380 -18.45 3.42 -5.04
C LEU A 380 -19.81 2.88 -4.61
N ASP A 381 -20.86 3.07 -5.42
CA ASP A 381 -22.21 2.59 -5.12
C ASP A 381 -22.23 1.06 -4.93
N TYR A 382 -21.46 0.33 -5.74
CA TYR A 382 -21.33 -1.12 -5.59
C TYR A 382 -20.62 -1.52 -4.28
N ILE A 383 -19.52 -0.85 -3.94
CA ILE A 383 -18.79 -1.13 -2.70
C ILE A 383 -19.66 -0.80 -1.47
N ASP A 384 -20.39 0.31 -1.50
CA ASP A 384 -21.29 0.72 -0.41
C ASP A 384 -22.39 -0.32 -0.18
N ALA A 385 -22.92 -0.91 -1.26
CA ALA A 385 -23.88 -2.00 -1.16
C ALA A 385 -23.30 -3.30 -0.56
N LYS A 386 -21.98 -3.53 -0.69
CA LYS A 386 -21.29 -4.70 -0.11
C LYS A 386 -20.93 -4.52 1.36
N ILE A 387 -20.62 -3.29 1.78
CA ILE A 387 -20.36 -2.98 3.20
C ILE A 387 -21.66 -3.00 4.01
N GLY A 388 -22.78 -2.58 3.41
CA GLY A 388 -24.08 -2.52 4.09
C GLY A 388 -24.88 -3.83 4.14
N SER A 389 -24.38 -4.92 3.53
CA SER A 389 -25.03 -6.24 3.44
C SER A 389 -24.45 -7.22 4.44
#